data_AF-A0A7V3W436-F1
#
_entry.id   AF-A0A7V3W436-F1
#
_cell.length_a   1.000
_cell.length_b   1.000
_cell.length_c   1.000
_cell.angle_alpha   90.00
_cell.angle_beta   90.00
_cell.angle_gamma   90.00
#
_symmetry.space_group_name_H-M   'P 1'
#
loop_
_entity.id
_entity.type
_entity.pdbx_description
1 polymer ?
#
loop_
_entity_poly.entity_id
_entity_poly.type
_entity_poly.pdbx_seq_one_letter_code
_entity_poly.pdbx_strand_id
1 'polypeptide(L)'
;MKNRLGMKIFLGYLLIALFTIVVYYLFDFLRANETLSYPVSVLLTVSLILGGTALVGYFYSVTISRDLRKVIESARRIGGGDLTEEVKLRKSKRYPDEIDDLIDSINMMLENLRELSAQTQSTAIQMSQNAQNLSATAQEINASSEEVATTIEEISKGVELQASLVENTSKTVREMAGSIELTSSNAMVTATSVSEASGKAQQSGELANLAMEKMKQVFERMANSQEMVFSSGKKPSRLAKSWR
;
A
#
# COMPACT_ATOMS: atom_id res chain seq x y z
N MET A 1 -19.69 -26.99 -49.22
CA MET A 1 -20.96 -26.23 -49.22
C MET A 1 -21.64 -26.46 -50.56
N LYS A 2 -22.92 -26.83 -50.56
CA LYS A 2 -23.69 -27.03 -51.80
C LYS A 2 -24.18 -25.63 -52.20
N ASN A 3 -23.84 -25.12 -53.39
CA ASN A 3 -24.25 -23.76 -53.80
C ASN A 3 -25.77 -23.69 -53.99
N ARG A 4 -26.52 -23.23 -52.97
CA ARG A 4 -28.00 -23.31 -52.95
C ARG A 4 -28.63 -22.13 -53.67
N LEU A 5 -28.05 -20.93 -53.57
CA LEU A 5 -28.40 -19.79 -54.42
C LEU A 5 -28.05 -20.08 -55.87
N GLY A 6 -26.88 -20.68 -56.12
CA GLY A 6 -26.49 -21.17 -57.43
C GLY A 6 -27.51 -22.14 -58.02
N MET A 7 -28.07 -23.04 -57.19
CA MET A 7 -29.13 -23.96 -57.60
C MET A 7 -30.45 -23.24 -57.93
N LYS A 8 -30.85 -22.20 -57.19
CA LYS A 8 -32.04 -21.38 -57.51
C LYS A 8 -31.86 -20.65 -58.85
N ILE A 9 -30.72 -19.99 -59.03
CA ILE A 9 -30.36 -19.30 -60.27
C ILE A 9 -30.35 -20.29 -61.44
N PHE A 10 -29.72 -21.46 -61.26
CA PHE A 10 -29.69 -22.54 -62.25
C PHE A 10 -31.10 -23.05 -62.60
N LEU A 11 -31.98 -23.24 -61.61
CA LEU A 11 -33.37 -23.63 -61.85
C LEU A 11 -34.12 -22.56 -62.66
N GLY A 12 -33.83 -21.27 -62.42
CA GLY A 12 -34.34 -20.16 -63.21
C GLY A 12 -33.89 -20.22 -64.67
N TYR A 13 -32.59 -20.48 -64.93
CA TYR A 13 -32.09 -20.69 -66.28
C TYR A 13 -32.69 -21.93 -66.96
N LEU A 14 -32.95 -23.00 -66.19
CA LEU A 14 -33.59 -24.20 -66.71
C LEU A 14 -35.05 -23.94 -67.11
N LEU A 15 -35.78 -23.12 -66.34
CA LEU A 15 -37.12 -22.65 -66.70
C LEU A 15 -37.11 -21.77 -67.96
N ILE A 16 -36.12 -20.90 -68.11
CA ILE A 16 -35.93 -20.09 -69.33
C ILE A 16 -35.65 -21.00 -70.53
N ALA A 17 -34.79 -22.01 -70.37
CA ALA A 17 -34.48 -22.96 -71.44
C ALA A 17 -35.73 -23.73 -71.87
N LEU A 18 -36.53 -24.24 -70.91
CA LEU A 18 -37.82 -24.88 -71.19
C LEU A 18 -38.79 -23.91 -71.90
N PHE A 19 -38.92 -22.68 -71.41
CA PHE A 19 -39.76 -21.66 -72.04
C PHE A 19 -39.32 -21.38 -73.48
N THR A 20 -38.02 -21.30 -73.72
CA THR A 20 -37.45 -21.08 -75.06
C THR A 20 -37.79 -22.23 -76.01
N ILE A 21 -37.70 -23.48 -75.54
CA ILE A 21 -38.10 -24.67 -76.30
C ILE A 21 -39.60 -24.65 -76.62
N VAL A 22 -40.45 -24.31 -75.64
CA VAL A 22 -41.91 -24.21 -75.85
C VAL A 22 -42.25 -23.12 -76.87
N VAL A 23 -41.63 -21.94 -76.77
CA VAL A 23 -41.82 -20.84 -77.72
C VAL A 23 -41.35 -21.25 -79.13
N TYR A 24 -40.26 -22.01 -79.24
CA TYR A 24 -39.78 -22.53 -80.52
C TYR A 24 -40.80 -23.50 -81.17
N TYR A 25 -41.32 -24.49 -80.42
CA TYR A 25 -42.34 -25.40 -80.96
C TYR A 25 -43.65 -24.69 -81.30
N LEU A 26 -44.04 -23.70 -80.49
CA LEU A 26 -45.21 -22.88 -80.77
C LEU A 26 -45.03 -22.06 -82.06
N PHE A 27 -43.84 -21.50 -82.28
CA PHE A 27 -43.49 -20.81 -83.52
C PHE A 27 -43.59 -21.73 -84.75
N ASP A 28 -43.04 -22.95 -84.66
CA ASP A 28 -43.09 -23.92 -85.76
C ASP A 28 -44.53 -24.33 -86.09
N PHE A 29 -45.35 -24.56 -85.07
CA PHE A 29 -46.78 -24.84 -85.21
C PHE A 29 -47.56 -23.68 -85.87
N LEU A 30 -47.34 -22.44 -85.43
CA LEU A 30 -47.99 -21.25 -86.00
C LEU A 30 -47.57 -20.99 -87.45
N ARG A 31 -46.33 -21.33 -87.80
CA ARG A 31 -45.81 -21.26 -89.17
C ARG A 31 -46.46 -22.30 -90.07
N ALA A 32 -46.65 -23.53 -89.59
CA ALA A 32 -47.27 -24.62 -90.36
C ALA A 32 -48.71 -24.32 -90.79
N ASN A 33 -49.41 -23.44 -90.07
CA ASN A 33 -50.80 -23.08 -90.35
C ASN A 33 -50.96 -21.84 -91.26
N GLU A 34 -49.88 -21.37 -91.91
CA GLU A 34 -49.78 -20.18 -92.79
C GLU A 34 -50.37 -18.87 -92.21
N THR A 35 -50.62 -18.82 -90.91
CA THR A 35 -51.30 -17.71 -90.24
C THR A 35 -50.49 -16.40 -90.17
N LEU A 36 -49.15 -16.47 -90.27
CA LEU A 36 -48.25 -15.33 -90.09
C LEU A 36 -47.11 -15.33 -91.11
N SER A 37 -46.71 -14.15 -91.60
CA SER A 37 -45.56 -13.98 -92.50
C SER A 37 -44.22 -14.26 -91.79
N TYR A 38 -43.26 -14.87 -92.50
CA TYR A 38 -41.96 -15.31 -91.96
C TYR A 38 -41.18 -14.25 -91.14
N PRO A 39 -41.02 -12.98 -91.58
CA PRO A 39 -40.30 -11.99 -90.79
C PRO A 39 -41.03 -11.63 -89.48
N VAL A 40 -42.37 -11.67 -89.47
CA VAL A 40 -43.18 -11.29 -88.30
C VAL A 40 -43.06 -12.35 -87.20
N SER A 41 -43.10 -13.63 -87.56
CA SER A 41 -43.03 -14.71 -86.58
C SER A 41 -41.64 -14.79 -85.92
N VAL A 42 -40.55 -14.55 -86.66
CA VAL A 42 -39.18 -14.55 -86.10
C VAL A 42 -39.01 -13.42 -85.07
N LEU A 43 -39.51 -12.23 -85.38
CA LEU A 43 -39.47 -11.08 -84.46
C LEU A 43 -40.22 -11.36 -83.15
N LEU A 44 -41.38 -12.02 -83.22
CA LEU A 44 -42.16 -12.38 -82.03
C LEU A 44 -41.42 -13.39 -81.13
N THR A 45 -40.81 -14.42 -81.71
CA THR A 45 -40.02 -15.43 -80.98
C THR A 45 -38.84 -14.78 -80.25
N VAL A 46 -38.07 -13.92 -80.94
CA VAL A 46 -36.94 -13.21 -80.33
C VAL A 46 -37.43 -12.29 -79.20
N SER A 47 -38.52 -11.56 -79.42
CA SER A 47 -39.10 -10.68 -78.40
C SER A 47 -39.58 -11.46 -77.16
N LEU A 48 -40.16 -12.64 -77.32
CA LEU A 48 -40.61 -13.49 -76.21
C LEU A 48 -39.44 -14.03 -75.37
N ILE A 49 -38.36 -14.47 -76.02
CA ILE A 49 -37.16 -14.98 -75.33
C ILE A 49 -36.46 -13.84 -74.56
N LEU A 50 -36.29 -12.68 -75.20
CA LEU A 50 -35.71 -11.49 -74.56
C LEU A 50 -36.59 -11.00 -73.40
N GLY A 51 -37.91 -10.97 -73.58
CA GLY A 51 -38.86 -10.60 -72.54
C GLY A 51 -38.82 -11.57 -71.34
N GLY A 52 -38.83 -12.88 -71.59
CA GLY A 52 -38.82 -13.90 -70.56
C GLY A 52 -37.53 -13.91 -69.74
N THR A 53 -36.37 -13.81 -70.41
CA THR A 53 -35.06 -13.72 -69.73
C THR A 53 -34.93 -12.46 -68.87
N ALA A 54 -35.34 -11.31 -69.42
CA ALA A 54 -35.34 -10.04 -68.69
C ALA A 54 -36.26 -10.08 -67.46
N LEU A 55 -37.44 -10.70 -67.59
CA LEU A 55 -38.42 -10.79 -66.49
C LEU A 55 -37.89 -11.65 -65.34
N VAL A 56 -37.37 -12.85 -65.62
CA VAL A 56 -36.78 -13.71 -64.58
C VAL A 56 -35.56 -13.05 -63.93
N GLY A 57 -34.68 -12.45 -64.73
CA GLY A 57 -33.51 -11.71 -64.24
C GLY A 57 -33.90 -10.55 -63.33
N TYR A 58 -34.93 -9.79 -63.70
CA TYR A 58 -35.48 -8.70 -62.89
C TYR A 58 -36.01 -9.21 -61.54
N PHE A 59 -36.78 -10.30 -61.51
CA PHE A 59 -37.31 -10.88 -60.27
C PHE A 59 -36.21 -11.33 -59.30
N TYR A 60 -35.16 -12.02 -59.80
CA TYR A 60 -34.02 -12.41 -58.97
C TYR A 60 -33.25 -11.20 -58.46
N SER A 61 -32.98 -10.23 -59.34
CA SER A 61 -32.25 -9.00 -58.98
C SER A 61 -32.96 -8.24 -57.86
N VAL A 62 -34.27 -8.04 -57.97
CA VAL A 62 -35.07 -7.35 -56.96
C VAL A 62 -35.09 -8.12 -55.63
N THR A 63 -35.26 -9.45 -55.67
CA THR A 63 -35.36 -10.28 -54.46
C THR A 63 -34.04 -10.29 -53.70
N ILE A 64 -32.94 -10.62 -54.37
CA ILE A 64 -31.60 -10.70 -53.76
C ILE A 64 -31.15 -9.32 -53.27
N SER A 65 -31.32 -8.28 -54.09
CA SER A 65 -30.92 -6.92 -53.72
C SER A 65 -31.69 -6.41 -52.50
N ARG A 66 -32.99 -6.72 -52.40
CA ARG A 66 -33.80 -6.29 -51.26
C ARG A 66 -33.38 -6.97 -49.96
N ASP A 67 -33.10 -8.26 -50.00
CA ASP A 67 -32.70 -9.00 -48.81
C ASP A 67 -31.28 -8.62 -48.37
N LEU A 68 -30.34 -8.46 -49.31
CA LEU A 68 -29.00 -7.93 -49.03
C LEU A 68 -29.02 -6.52 -48.43
N ARG A 69 -29.87 -5.62 -48.93
CA ARG A 69 -30.00 -4.27 -48.36
C ARG A 69 -30.38 -4.30 -46.88
N LYS A 70 -31.31 -5.18 -46.48
CA LYS A 70 -31.71 -5.33 -45.07
C LYS A 70 -30.58 -5.88 -44.20
N VAL A 71 -29.81 -6.82 -44.73
CA VAL A 71 -28.61 -7.34 -44.04
C VAL A 71 -27.57 -6.23 -43.87
N ILE A 72 -27.30 -5.45 -44.92
CA ILE A 72 -26.36 -4.32 -44.89
C ILE A 72 -26.83 -3.24 -43.89
N GLU A 73 -28.12 -2.89 -43.89
CA GLU A 73 -28.69 -1.93 -42.95
C GLU A 73 -28.53 -2.42 -41.50
N SER A 74 -28.81 -3.70 -41.24
CA SER A 74 -28.60 -4.26 -39.91
C SER A 74 -27.14 -4.28 -39.51
N ALA A 75 -26.24 -4.68 -40.40
CA ALA A 75 -24.80 -4.64 -40.15
C ALA A 75 -24.30 -3.20 -39.87
N ARG A 76 -24.85 -2.20 -40.56
CA ARG A 76 -24.56 -0.78 -40.28
C ARG A 76 -25.07 -0.35 -38.91
N ARG A 77 -26.27 -0.77 -38.50
CA ARG A 77 -26.80 -0.49 -37.14
C ARG A 77 -25.92 -1.12 -36.06
N ILE A 78 -25.56 -2.39 -36.23
CA ILE A 78 -24.64 -3.11 -35.34
C ILE A 78 -23.27 -2.40 -35.27
N GLY A 79 -22.71 -2.02 -36.43
CA GLY A 79 -21.47 -1.25 -36.49
C GLY A 79 -21.57 0.16 -35.89
N GLY A 80 -22.78 0.72 -35.82
CA GLY A 80 -23.09 1.96 -35.10
C GLY A 80 -23.32 1.78 -33.60
N GLY A 81 -23.24 0.56 -33.07
CA GLY A 81 -23.41 0.24 -31.65
C GLY A 81 -24.84 -0.11 -31.24
N ASP A 82 -25.80 -0.16 -32.17
CA ASP A 82 -27.13 -0.66 -31.87
C ASP A 82 -27.13 -2.20 -31.91
N LEU A 83 -27.04 -2.79 -30.72
CA LEU A 83 -27.05 -4.24 -30.52
C LEU A 83 -28.44 -4.76 -30.08
N THR A 84 -29.51 -3.98 -30.22
CA THR A 84 -30.81 -4.34 -29.63
C THR A 84 -31.62 -5.32 -30.48
N GLU A 85 -31.53 -5.23 -31.81
CA GLU A 85 -32.33 -6.04 -32.72
C GLU A 85 -31.50 -7.06 -33.51
N GLU A 86 -31.99 -8.30 -33.56
CA GLU A 86 -31.48 -9.32 -34.47
C GLU A 86 -31.90 -9.09 -35.91
N VAL A 87 -31.12 -9.62 -36.85
CA VAL A 87 -31.45 -9.59 -38.28
C VAL A 87 -32.56 -10.60 -38.56
N LYS A 88 -33.81 -10.11 -38.58
CA LYS A 88 -34.99 -10.90 -38.88
C LYS A 88 -35.36 -10.80 -40.35
N LEU A 89 -34.96 -11.80 -41.13
CA LEU A 89 -35.46 -12.01 -42.49
C LEU A 89 -36.30 -13.28 -42.54
N ARG A 90 -37.26 -13.32 -43.48
CA ARG A 90 -38.14 -14.46 -43.68
C ARG A 90 -37.32 -15.59 -44.31
N LYS A 91 -36.61 -16.35 -43.47
CA LYS A 91 -35.82 -17.52 -43.90
C LYS A 91 -36.72 -18.44 -44.71
N SER A 92 -36.28 -18.80 -45.91
CA SER A 92 -37.01 -19.78 -46.71
C SER A 92 -36.77 -21.16 -46.10
N LYS A 93 -37.64 -21.56 -45.15
CA LYS A 93 -37.55 -22.87 -44.47
C LYS A 93 -37.46 -24.06 -45.43
N ARG A 94 -37.91 -23.91 -46.68
CA ARG A 94 -37.93 -24.96 -47.69
C ARG A 94 -36.65 -25.01 -48.55
N TYR A 95 -35.96 -23.87 -48.75
CA TYR A 95 -34.73 -23.77 -49.53
C TYR A 95 -33.83 -22.64 -49.01
N PRO A 96 -33.08 -22.86 -47.92
CA PRO A 96 -32.17 -21.85 -47.41
C PRO A 96 -30.97 -21.68 -48.34
N ASP A 97 -30.44 -20.47 -48.41
CA ASP A 97 -29.32 -20.10 -49.26
C ASP A 97 -28.21 -19.35 -48.50
N GLU A 98 -27.18 -18.93 -49.22
CA GLU A 98 -26.00 -18.26 -48.68
C GLU A 98 -26.34 -16.93 -47.98
N ILE A 99 -27.49 -16.31 -48.26
CA ILE A 99 -27.98 -15.15 -47.52
C ILE A 99 -28.44 -15.56 -46.12
N ASP A 100 -29.06 -16.74 -45.97
CA ASP A 100 -29.43 -17.28 -44.66
C ASP A 100 -28.19 -17.56 -43.80
N ASP A 101 -27.14 -18.13 -44.40
CA ASP A 101 -25.85 -18.38 -43.71
C ASP A 101 -25.17 -17.06 -43.28
N LEU A 102 -25.27 -16.01 -44.11
CA LEU A 102 -24.76 -14.67 -43.79
C LEU A 102 -25.53 -14.05 -42.61
N ILE A 103 -26.86 -14.19 -42.58
CA ILE A 103 -27.70 -13.73 -41.47
C ILE A 103 -27.31 -14.44 -40.17
N ASP A 104 -27.12 -15.75 -40.21
CA ASP A 104 -26.71 -16.52 -39.02
C ASP A 104 -25.35 -16.10 -38.51
N SER A 105 -24.39 -15.85 -39.41
CA SER A 105 -23.07 -15.35 -39.05
C SER A 105 -23.12 -13.96 -38.41
N ILE A 106 -23.97 -13.06 -38.93
CA ILE A 106 -24.15 -11.71 -38.36
C ILE A 106 -24.84 -11.77 -36.99
N ASN A 107 -25.84 -12.63 -36.81
CA ASN A 107 -26.50 -12.78 -35.51
C ASN A 107 -25.56 -13.39 -34.47
N MET A 108 -24.68 -14.33 -34.86
CA MET A 108 -23.63 -14.85 -33.98
C MET A 108 -22.64 -13.74 -33.59
N MET A 109 -22.23 -12.88 -34.54
CA MET A 109 -21.40 -11.72 -34.24
C MET A 109 -22.10 -10.74 -33.30
N LEU A 110 -23.39 -10.47 -33.50
CA LEU A 110 -24.20 -9.61 -32.62
C LEU A 110 -24.21 -10.15 -31.18
N GLU A 111 -24.40 -11.45 -31.00
CA GLU A 111 -24.42 -12.07 -29.68
C GLU A 111 -23.06 -11.97 -28.98
N ASN A 112 -21.97 -12.23 -29.69
CA ASN A 112 -20.62 -12.05 -29.16
C ASN A 112 -20.34 -10.59 -28.76
N LEU A 113 -20.83 -9.62 -29.55
CA LEU A 113 -20.69 -8.19 -29.22
C LEU A 113 -21.50 -7.80 -27.97
N ARG A 114 -22.70 -8.38 -27.79
CA ARG A 114 -23.50 -8.19 -26.56
C ARG A 114 -22.78 -8.74 -25.35
N GLU A 115 -22.23 -9.95 -25.45
CA GLU A 115 -21.47 -10.57 -24.36
C GLU A 115 -20.26 -9.72 -23.97
N LEU A 116 -19.47 -9.28 -24.95
CA LEU A 116 -18.33 -8.38 -24.71
C LEU A 116 -18.75 -7.06 -24.07
N SER A 117 -19.86 -6.47 -24.51
CA SER A 117 -20.40 -5.24 -23.93
C SER A 117 -20.81 -5.43 -22.47
N ALA A 118 -21.50 -6.54 -22.15
CA ALA A 118 -21.90 -6.88 -20.79
C ALA A 118 -20.69 -7.14 -19.88
N GLN A 119 -19.68 -7.87 -20.36
CA GLN A 119 -18.42 -8.10 -19.63
C GLN A 119 -17.68 -6.78 -19.37
N THR A 120 -17.63 -5.88 -20.36
CA THR A 120 -17.03 -4.55 -20.22
C THR A 120 -17.75 -3.72 -19.18
N GLN A 121 -19.09 -3.72 -19.19
CA GLN A 121 -19.90 -3.02 -18.19
C GLN A 121 -19.68 -3.58 -16.78
N SER A 122 -19.67 -4.90 -16.62
CA SER A 122 -19.39 -5.56 -15.34
C SER A 122 -18.00 -5.18 -14.80
N THR A 123 -16.99 -5.18 -15.67
CA THR A 123 -15.62 -4.80 -15.32
C THR A 123 -15.54 -3.33 -14.90
N ALA A 124 -16.26 -2.43 -15.59
CA ALA A 124 -16.32 -1.03 -15.24
C ALA A 124 -16.98 -0.80 -13.86
N ILE A 125 -18.04 -1.55 -13.54
CA ILE A 125 -18.69 -1.51 -12.22
C ILE A 125 -17.73 -1.98 -11.12
N GLN A 126 -17.06 -3.12 -11.32
CA GLN A 126 -16.06 -3.63 -10.38
C GLN A 126 -14.89 -2.65 -10.18
N MET A 127 -14.42 -2.03 -11.26
CA MET A 127 -13.36 -1.02 -11.20
C MET A 127 -13.80 0.21 -10.42
N SER A 128 -15.05 0.66 -10.58
CA SER A 128 -15.63 1.76 -9.79
C SER A 128 -15.71 1.42 -8.31
N GLN A 129 -16.16 0.20 -7.97
CA GLN A 129 -16.21 -0.28 -6.58
C GLN A 129 -14.81 -0.36 -5.96
N ASN A 130 -13.83 -0.88 -6.70
CA ASN A 130 -12.44 -0.95 -6.24
C ASN A 130 -11.84 0.45 -6.02
N ALA A 131 -12.16 1.43 -6.87
CA ALA A 131 -11.72 2.81 -6.67
C ALA A 131 -12.33 3.43 -5.42
N GLN A 132 -13.61 3.14 -5.10
CA GLN A 132 -14.23 3.57 -3.84
C GLN A 132 -13.56 2.93 -2.62
N ASN A 133 -13.30 1.63 -2.66
CA ASN A 133 -12.60 0.93 -1.58
C ASN A 133 -11.19 1.49 -1.39
N LEU A 134 -10.45 1.70 -2.48
CA LEU A 134 -9.11 2.29 -2.43
C LEU A 134 -9.13 3.70 -1.83
N SER A 135 -10.14 4.52 -2.18
CA SER A 135 -10.31 5.85 -1.58
C SER A 135 -10.57 5.77 -0.08
N ALA A 136 -11.39 4.82 0.38
CA ALA A 136 -11.65 4.61 1.80
C ALA A 136 -10.38 4.17 2.54
N THR A 137 -9.63 3.20 1.99
CA THR A 137 -8.35 2.77 2.57
C THR A 137 -7.32 3.89 2.60
N ALA A 138 -7.27 4.75 1.57
CA ALA A 138 -6.39 5.92 1.57
C ALA A 138 -6.75 6.93 2.68
N GLN A 139 -8.04 7.12 2.95
CA GLN A 139 -8.50 7.96 4.07
C GLN A 139 -8.09 7.36 5.43
N GLU A 140 -8.23 6.05 5.59
CA GLU A 140 -7.80 5.33 6.80
C GLU A 140 -6.28 5.42 7.02
N ILE A 141 -5.49 5.24 5.96
CA ILE A 141 -4.03 5.39 6.00
C ILE A 141 -3.63 6.82 6.40
N ASN A 142 -4.30 7.84 5.87
CA ASN A 142 -4.04 9.23 6.24
C ASN A 142 -4.32 9.48 7.72
N ALA A 143 -5.44 8.99 8.24
CA ALA A 143 -5.78 9.12 9.66
C ALA A 143 -4.75 8.40 10.56
N SER A 144 -4.36 7.18 10.19
CA SER A 144 -3.32 6.44 10.92
C SER A 144 -1.96 7.15 10.87
N SER A 145 -1.62 7.78 9.73
CA SER A 145 -0.39 8.56 9.61
C SER A 145 -0.39 9.81 10.50
N GLU A 146 -1.54 10.46 10.68
CA GLU A 146 -1.71 11.59 11.59
C GLU A 146 -1.57 11.16 13.06
N GLU A 147 -2.10 9.99 13.42
CA GLU A 147 -1.91 9.39 14.75
C GLU A 147 -0.44 9.06 15.02
N VAL A 148 0.27 8.49 14.04
CA VAL A 148 1.71 8.21 14.13
C VAL A 148 2.50 9.52 14.30
N ALA A 149 2.17 10.56 13.54
CA ALA A 149 2.82 11.87 13.66
C ALA A 149 2.63 12.47 15.07
N THR A 150 1.41 12.36 15.61
CA THR A 150 1.08 12.80 16.98
C THR A 150 1.90 12.03 18.01
N THR A 151 1.98 10.70 17.86
CA THR A 151 2.77 9.84 18.75
C THR A 151 4.26 10.19 18.71
N ILE A 152 4.80 10.51 17.52
CA ILE A 152 6.19 10.95 17.38
C ILE A 152 6.42 12.29 18.11
N GLU A 153 5.47 13.23 18.03
CA GLU A 153 5.57 14.50 18.76
C GLU A 153 5.60 14.28 20.29
N GLU A 154 4.76 13.38 20.80
CA GLU A 154 4.77 13.00 22.21
C GLU A 154 6.10 12.35 22.63
N ILE A 155 6.64 11.45 21.80
CA ILE A 155 7.96 10.84 22.02
C ILE A 155 9.04 11.91 22.06
N SER A 156 9.05 12.86 21.12
CA SER A 156 10.02 13.96 21.11
C SER A 156 9.95 14.79 22.39
N LYS A 157 8.74 15.12 22.87
CA LYS A 157 8.55 15.82 24.16
C LYS A 157 9.07 14.99 25.34
N GLY A 158 8.83 13.67 25.32
CA GLY A 158 9.35 12.74 26.33
C GLY A 158 10.88 12.69 26.34
N VAL A 159 11.52 12.68 25.17
CA VAL A 159 12.98 12.70 25.03
C VAL A 159 13.57 14.00 25.56
N GLU A 160 12.96 15.15 25.27
CA GLU A 160 13.39 16.46 25.80
C GLU A 160 13.33 16.48 27.34
N LEU A 161 12.24 15.96 27.92
CA LEU A 161 12.11 15.82 29.37
C LEU A 161 13.19 14.89 29.95
N GLN A 162 13.46 13.76 29.27
CA GLN A 162 14.47 12.82 29.71
C GLN A 162 15.88 13.43 29.66
N ALA A 163 16.21 14.21 28.63
CA ALA A 163 17.47 14.94 28.55
C ALA A 163 17.61 15.94 29.72
N SER A 164 16.56 16.70 30.03
CA SER A 164 16.54 17.61 31.18
C SER A 164 16.74 16.89 32.52
N LEU A 165 16.09 15.73 32.71
CA LEU A 165 16.27 14.91 33.92
C LEU A 165 17.70 14.37 34.05
N VAL A 166 18.32 13.98 32.94
CA VAL A 166 19.72 13.54 32.92
C VAL A 166 20.67 14.68 33.29
N GLU A 167 20.45 15.89 32.76
CA GLU A 167 21.25 17.08 33.10
C GLU A 167 21.16 17.41 34.60
N ASN A 168 19.93 17.40 35.16
CA ASN A 168 19.70 17.62 36.59
C ASN A 168 20.35 16.53 37.46
N THR A 169 20.30 15.27 37.02
CA THR A 169 20.96 14.15 37.70
C THR A 169 22.47 14.33 37.69
N SER A 170 23.05 14.69 36.53
CA SER A 170 24.48 14.99 36.39
C SER A 170 24.93 16.13 37.31
N LYS A 171 24.13 17.19 37.42
CA LYS A 171 24.37 18.29 38.37
C LYS A 171 24.37 17.79 39.82
N THR A 172 23.37 17.01 40.20
CA THR A 172 23.27 16.43 41.56
C THR A 172 24.46 15.53 41.88
N VAL A 173 24.91 14.71 40.91
CA VAL A 173 26.10 13.88 41.06
C VAL A 173 27.38 14.73 41.24
N ARG A 174 27.51 15.85 40.51
CA ARG A 174 28.62 16.79 40.70
C ARG A 174 28.61 17.43 42.09
N GLU A 175 27.45 17.87 42.58
CA GLU A 175 27.30 18.43 43.93
C GLU A 175 27.64 17.40 45.02
N MET A 176 27.24 16.14 44.82
CA MET A 176 27.58 15.04 45.71
C MET A 176 29.09 14.76 45.73
N ALA A 177 29.74 14.74 44.57
CA ALA A 177 31.19 14.57 44.48
C ALA A 177 31.94 15.69 45.24
N GLY A 178 31.53 16.95 45.08
CA GLY A 178 32.10 18.07 45.83
C GLY A 178 31.89 17.95 47.35
N SER A 179 30.72 17.47 47.78
CA SER A 179 30.42 17.23 49.20
C SER A 179 31.28 16.11 49.80
N ILE A 180 31.55 15.05 49.03
CA ILE A 180 32.46 13.96 49.42
C ILE A 180 33.88 14.49 49.57
N GLU A 181 34.35 15.34 48.65
CA GLU A 181 35.68 15.94 48.71
C GLU A 181 35.85 16.86 49.92
N LEU A 182 34.84 17.70 50.21
CA LEU A 182 34.78 18.52 51.42
C LEU A 182 34.82 17.67 52.70
N THR A 183 34.04 16.58 52.74
CA THR A 183 34.01 15.67 53.88
C THR A 183 35.36 14.98 54.08
N SER A 184 36.00 14.55 53.00
CA SER A 184 37.35 13.96 53.01
C SER A 184 38.39 14.94 53.55
N SER A 185 38.37 16.19 53.07
CA SER A 185 39.25 17.26 53.56
C SER A 185 39.08 17.53 55.05
N ASN A 186 37.83 17.67 55.50
CA ASN A 186 37.51 17.85 56.92
C ASN A 186 37.99 16.67 57.78
N ALA A 187 37.85 15.43 57.28
CA ALA A 187 38.36 14.24 57.96
C ALA A 187 39.89 14.26 58.08
N MET A 188 40.62 14.70 57.05
CA MET A 188 42.08 14.87 57.11
C MET A 188 42.49 15.93 58.14
N VAL A 189 41.88 17.12 58.11
CA VAL A 189 42.16 18.19 59.09
C VAL A 189 41.89 17.71 60.52
N THR A 190 40.79 16.97 60.71
CA THR A 190 40.44 16.37 62.00
C THR A 190 41.48 15.35 62.43
N ALA A 191 41.93 14.46 61.53
CA ALA A 191 42.96 13.47 61.83
C ALA A 191 44.30 14.13 62.23
N THR A 192 44.72 15.19 61.52
CA THR A 192 45.90 15.98 61.90
C THR A 192 45.74 16.61 63.28
N SER A 193 44.59 17.24 63.55
CA SER A 193 44.30 17.87 64.84
C SER A 193 44.31 16.86 66.00
N VAL A 194 43.75 15.67 65.79
CA VAL A 194 43.79 14.56 66.74
C VAL A 194 45.22 14.08 66.98
N SER A 195 46.03 13.97 65.93
CA SER A 195 47.44 13.60 66.03
C SER A 195 48.23 14.62 66.87
N GLU A 196 48.06 15.92 66.62
CA GLU A 196 48.68 16.99 67.41
C GLU A 196 48.24 16.97 68.87
N ALA A 197 46.93 16.82 69.12
CA ALA A 197 46.38 16.74 70.47
C ALA A 197 46.94 15.53 71.24
N SER A 198 47.06 14.37 70.58
CA SER A 198 47.70 13.18 71.13
C SER A 198 49.17 13.45 71.48
N GLY A 199 49.92 14.11 70.59
CA GLY A 199 51.31 14.47 70.85
C GLY A 199 51.48 15.42 72.05
N LYS A 200 50.62 16.44 72.16
CA LYS A 200 50.61 17.36 73.32
C LYS A 200 50.22 16.64 74.61
N ALA A 201 49.25 15.74 74.57
CA ALA A 201 48.85 14.93 75.74
C ALA A 201 50.00 14.03 76.21
N GLN A 202 50.75 13.42 75.29
CA GLN A 202 51.95 12.64 75.61
C GLN A 202 53.01 13.50 76.32
N GLN A 203 53.34 14.67 75.76
CA GLN A 203 54.30 15.60 76.35
C GLN A 203 53.84 16.10 77.73
N SER A 204 52.55 16.40 77.88
CA SER A 204 51.97 16.77 79.17
C SER A 204 52.09 15.64 80.19
N GLY A 205 51.90 14.39 79.77
CA GLY A 205 52.12 13.21 80.61
C GLY A 205 53.57 13.09 81.07
N GLU A 206 54.54 13.32 80.19
CA GLU A 206 55.97 13.35 80.53
C GLU A 206 56.30 14.47 81.52
N LEU A 207 55.77 15.69 81.31
CA LEU A 207 55.95 16.82 82.23
C LEU A 207 55.34 16.54 83.61
N ALA A 208 54.15 15.94 83.66
CA ALA A 208 53.52 15.53 84.92
C ALA A 208 54.38 14.48 85.65
N ASN A 209 54.91 13.49 84.95
CA ASN A 209 55.84 12.51 85.51
C ASN A 209 57.12 13.17 86.06
N LEU A 210 57.72 14.10 85.30
CA LEU A 210 58.88 14.86 85.76
C LEU A 210 58.57 15.72 87.00
N ALA A 211 57.40 16.35 87.02
CA ALA A 211 56.94 17.13 88.17
C ALA A 211 56.76 16.25 89.41
N MET A 212 56.17 15.06 89.27
CA MET A 212 56.08 14.09 90.37
C MET A 212 57.46 13.66 90.88
N GLU A 213 58.41 13.41 89.98
CA GLU A 213 59.79 13.07 90.35
C GLU A 213 60.48 14.22 91.11
N LYS A 214 60.33 15.46 90.65
CA LYS A 214 60.83 16.65 91.37
C LYS A 214 60.14 16.83 92.72
N MET A 215 58.84 16.59 92.79
CA MET A 215 58.08 16.64 94.04
C MET A 215 58.61 15.61 95.05
N LYS A 216 58.90 14.38 94.59
CA LYS A 216 59.51 13.33 95.41
C LYS A 216 60.87 13.76 95.97
N GLN A 217 61.72 14.36 95.13
CA GLN A 217 63.00 14.92 95.58
C GLN A 217 62.83 16.04 96.62
N VAL A 218 61.82 16.89 96.49
CA VAL A 218 61.49 17.92 97.49
C VAL A 218 61.05 17.29 98.81
N PHE A 219 60.19 16.26 98.77
CA PHE A 219 59.79 15.52 99.98
C PHE A 219 60.98 14.85 100.67
N GLU A 220 61.88 14.21 99.93
CA GLU A 220 63.11 13.62 100.48
C GLU A 220 64.01 14.69 101.13
N ARG A 221 64.21 15.83 100.46
CA ARG A 221 64.97 16.96 101.03
C ARG A 221 64.30 17.54 102.28
N MET A 222 62.97 17.64 102.30
CA MET A 222 62.21 18.13 103.44
C MET A 222 62.31 17.16 104.63
N ALA A 223 62.22 15.85 104.39
CA ALA A 223 62.44 14.82 105.40
C ALA A 223 63.86 14.88 105.98
N ASN A 224 64.88 14.95 105.11
CA ASN A 224 66.28 15.12 105.54
C ASN A 224 66.49 16.43 106.32
N SER A 225 65.82 17.52 105.94
CA SER A 225 65.89 18.80 106.66
C SER A 225 65.20 18.73 108.02
N GLN A 226 64.05 18.07 108.13
CA GLN A 226 63.41 17.79 109.42
C GLN A 226 64.32 16.97 110.33
N GLU A 227 65.01 15.96 109.78
CA GLU A 227 66.02 15.18 110.52
C GLU A 227 67.24 16.04 110.93
N MET A 228 67.67 16.97 110.09
CA MET A 228 68.75 17.92 110.40
C MET A 228 68.38 18.94 111.48
N VAL A 229 67.14 19.43 111.48
CA VAL A 229 66.59 20.32 112.52
C VAL A 229 66.39 19.54 113.82
N PHE A 230 65.92 18.29 113.76
CA PHE A 230 65.79 17.43 114.93
C PHE A 230 67.14 17.05 115.54
N SER A 231 68.15 16.78 114.71
CA SER A 231 69.53 16.54 115.16
C SER A 231 70.26 17.82 115.63
N SER A 232 69.97 18.99 115.03
CA SER A 232 70.40 20.29 115.56
C SER A 232 69.74 20.62 116.90
N GLY A 233 68.46 20.29 117.08
CA GLY A 233 67.75 20.41 118.36
C GLY A 233 68.33 19.49 119.44
N LYS A 234 69.00 18.39 119.04
CA LYS A 234 69.76 17.50 119.94
C LYS A 234 71.20 17.94 120.20
N LYS A 235 71.74 18.99 119.55
CA LYS A 235 73.01 19.63 119.94
C LYS A 235 72.73 20.61 121.09
N PRO A 236 73.08 20.28 122.35
CA PRO A 236 72.64 21.08 123.50
C PRO A 236 73.41 22.40 123.59
N SER A 237 72.68 23.46 123.83
CA SER A 237 73.11 24.68 124.49
C SER A 237 73.91 24.37 125.77
N ARG A 238 75.25 24.37 125.68
CA ARG A 238 76.18 24.53 126.81
C ARG A 238 77.33 25.50 126.49
N LEU A 239 77.03 26.58 125.74
CA LEU A 239 77.86 27.79 125.67
C LEU A 239 77.13 29.00 126.27
N ALA A 240 76.57 28.83 127.47
CA ALA A 240 76.05 29.95 128.27
C ALA A 240 76.18 29.66 129.77
N LYS A 241 77.41 29.73 130.29
CA LYS A 241 77.77 30.21 131.64
C LYS A 241 79.28 30.09 131.86
N SER A 242 80.03 30.96 131.22
CA SER A 242 81.18 31.63 131.84
C SER A 242 80.75 33.08 132.10
N TRP A 243 81.27 33.70 133.16
CA TRP A 243 80.94 35.04 133.70
C TRP A 243 79.87 35.13 134.80
N ARG A 244 80.15 34.50 135.96
CA ARG A 244 80.31 35.10 137.31
C ARG A 244 80.14 34.04 138.38
#